data_AF-A0A1Z5K0Z9-F1
#
_entry.id   AF-A0A1Z5K0Z9-F1
#
_cell.length_a   1.000
_cell.length_b   1.000
_cell.length_c   1.000
_cell.angle_alpha   90.00
_cell.angle_beta   90.00
_cell.angle_gamma   90.00
#
_symmetry.space_group_name_H-M   'P 1'
#
loop_
_entity.id
_entity.type
_entity.pdbx_description
1 polymer ?
#
loop_
_entity_poly.entity_id
_entity_poly.type
_entity_poly.pdbx_seq_one_letter_code
_entity_poly.pdbx_strand_id
1 'polypeptide(L)'
;MKFDLIIVYCCESMQIPICDWREKRERQKEINKIRNRLHSIEYDVVQFLKPCLRDVKAKSTVMKTWPLLANQRCGAWYTGSLTKSSCYFKSVDGHVGTWNFSLKRLNLEVFRSARKAGGCWIVDASRSKEMPDSFSRTIPIWAAVLNRIILKYRQAHKTRGWDRSLYTPNTISHEERDAIIALLDARVEELFTSGVILQPNELAQLNKPLRPVWITEDTVNNCDEMQHLDELANNYCLIVCVSCGFRSHLPKDISFTYSSGAGDDDESWSRGLTPDIFCKKKSAILKLSTNDQVEALVDQLVIAAKDEDTGDDCSFHAIGESGIFIGTRRAGKPPECWECFDAILNVTTLEYEEMVSESPLPESHYYLQLPVEEGTRPVSGCRVGGGGAVF
;
A
#
# COMPACT_ATOMS: atom_id res chain seq x y z
N MET A 1 5.01 -29.15 -25.80
CA MET A 1 5.96 -30.21 -25.38
C MET A 1 5.70 -30.49 -23.90
N LYS A 2 5.25 -31.70 -23.57
CA LYS A 2 5.23 -32.17 -22.17
C LYS A 2 6.65 -32.64 -21.84
N PHE A 3 7.23 -32.11 -20.77
CA PHE A 3 8.51 -32.61 -20.27
C PHE A 3 8.21 -33.70 -19.23
N ASP A 4 8.56 -34.93 -19.56
CA ASP A 4 8.61 -36.04 -18.60
C ASP A 4 10.06 -36.15 -18.11
N LEU A 5 10.30 -35.84 -16.83
CA LEU A 5 11.60 -35.92 -16.18
C LEU A 5 11.62 -37.17 -15.27
N ILE A 6 12.52 -38.11 -15.54
CA ILE A 6 12.86 -39.21 -14.64
C ILE A 6 14.21 -38.91 -14.00
N ILE A 7 14.27 -38.93 -12.67
CA ILE A 7 15.52 -38.86 -11.89
C ILE A 7 15.74 -40.24 -11.27
N VAL A 8 16.83 -40.89 -11.66
CA VAL A 8 17.28 -42.17 -11.09
C VAL A 8 18.39 -41.88 -10.09
N TYR A 9 18.27 -42.40 -8.86
CA TYR A 9 19.35 -42.36 -7.86
C TYR A 9 19.65 -43.77 -7.33
N CYS A 10 20.92 -44.03 -7.00
CA CYS A 10 21.37 -45.29 -6.44
C CYS A 10 20.98 -45.37 -4.96
N CYS A 11 20.39 -46.49 -4.56
CA CYS A 11 19.82 -46.70 -3.24
C CYS A 11 20.93 -47.01 -2.23
N GLU A 12 21.25 -46.07 -1.35
CA GLU A 12 21.78 -46.36 -0.01
C GLU A 12 21.40 -45.22 0.94
N SER A 13 20.36 -45.49 1.75
CA SER A 13 19.94 -44.82 2.99
C SER A 13 20.30 -43.33 3.16
N MET A 14 19.67 -42.47 2.37
CA MET A 14 19.46 -41.07 2.76
C MET A 14 17.95 -40.82 2.82
N GLN A 15 17.38 -40.81 4.03
CA GLN A 15 16.03 -40.28 4.26
C GLN A 15 16.07 -38.77 4.08
N ILE A 16 16.12 -38.33 2.83
CA ILE A 16 15.75 -36.95 2.50
C ILE A 16 14.23 -36.90 2.73
N PRO A 17 13.71 -36.03 3.62
CA PRO A 17 12.28 -35.86 3.72
C PRO A 17 11.82 -35.29 2.38
N ILE A 18 11.28 -36.16 1.52
CA ILE A 18 10.54 -35.76 0.34
C ILE A 18 9.28 -35.10 0.89
N CYS A 19 9.37 -33.81 1.18
CA CYS A 19 8.17 -33.02 1.41
C CYS A 19 7.41 -33.05 0.09
N ASP A 20 6.35 -33.87 0.05
CA ASP A 20 5.57 -34.10 -1.14
C ASP A 20 5.07 -32.74 -1.62
N TRP A 21 5.47 -32.35 -2.83
CA TRP A 21 5.04 -31.10 -3.45
C TRP A 21 3.51 -31.02 -3.50
N ARG A 22 2.82 -32.17 -3.47
CA ARG A 22 1.36 -32.27 -3.33
C ARG A 22 0.90 -31.73 -1.97
N GLU A 23 1.53 -32.11 -0.86
CA GLU A 23 1.18 -31.60 0.47
C GLU A 23 1.40 -30.08 0.58
N LYS A 24 2.51 -29.57 0.03
CA LYS A 24 2.74 -28.12 -0.04
C LYS A 24 1.65 -27.41 -0.85
N ARG A 25 1.25 -27.99 -1.97
CA ARG A 25 0.20 -27.45 -2.84
C ARG A 25 -1.17 -27.46 -2.17
N GLU A 26 -1.54 -28.55 -1.51
CA GLU A 26 -2.80 -28.65 -0.77
C GLU A 26 -2.83 -27.66 0.40
N ARG A 27 -1.73 -27.53 1.15
CA ARG A 27 -1.62 -26.49 2.20
C ARG A 27 -1.79 -25.08 1.63
N GLN A 28 -1.23 -24.80 0.45
CA GLN A 28 -1.37 -23.49 -0.18
C GLN A 28 -2.81 -23.22 -0.63
N LYS A 29 -3.53 -24.24 -1.11
CA LYS A 29 -4.96 -24.13 -1.44
C LYS A 29 -5.78 -23.82 -0.19
N GLU A 30 -5.53 -24.53 0.92
CA GLU A 30 -6.20 -24.26 2.18
C GLU A 30 -5.93 -22.83 2.66
N ILE A 31 -4.67 -22.37 2.63
CA ILE A 31 -4.31 -21.00 2.99
C ILE A 31 -5.00 -19.95 2.08
N ASN A 32 -5.18 -20.26 0.79
CA ASN A 32 -5.80 -19.35 -0.16
C ASN A 32 -7.33 -19.35 -0.11
N LYS A 33 -7.96 -20.20 0.71
CA LYS A 33 -9.40 -20.08 0.98
C LYS A 33 -9.69 -18.72 1.59
N ILE A 34 -10.65 -18.00 1.00
CA ILE A 34 -11.02 -16.65 1.42
C ILE A 34 -11.36 -16.59 2.91
N ARG A 35 -12.04 -17.62 3.43
CA ARG A 35 -12.32 -17.76 4.86
C ARG A 35 -11.04 -17.68 5.70
N ASN A 36 -10.04 -18.48 5.37
CA ASN A 36 -8.80 -18.57 6.13
C ASN A 36 -8.01 -17.25 6.08
N ARG A 37 -8.00 -16.57 4.92
CA ARG A 37 -7.39 -15.25 4.77
C ARG A 37 -8.07 -14.20 5.65
N LEU A 38 -9.40 -14.09 5.57
CA LEU A 38 -10.17 -13.10 6.35
C LEU A 38 -10.09 -13.33 7.86
N HIS A 39 -10.12 -14.60 8.31
CA HIS A 39 -9.92 -14.93 9.72
C HIS A 39 -8.49 -14.64 10.18
N SER A 40 -7.48 -14.89 9.34
CA SER A 40 -6.08 -14.54 9.67
C SER A 40 -5.88 -13.03 9.80
N ILE A 41 -6.49 -12.23 8.91
CA ILE A 41 -6.48 -10.77 8.99
C ILE A 41 -7.11 -10.30 10.31
N GLU A 42 -8.33 -10.76 10.62
CA GLU A 42 -8.98 -10.35 11.88
C GLU A 42 -8.19 -10.79 13.11
N TYR A 43 -7.60 -11.98 13.06
CA TYR A 43 -6.77 -12.49 14.15
C TYR A 43 -5.59 -11.56 14.42
N ASP A 44 -4.81 -11.20 13.40
CA ASP A 44 -3.69 -10.26 13.54
C ASP A 44 -4.17 -8.88 14.04
N VAL A 45 -5.32 -8.41 13.57
CA VAL A 45 -5.89 -7.13 14.02
C VAL A 45 -6.26 -7.15 15.49
N VAL A 46 -6.92 -8.21 15.95
CA VAL A 46 -7.43 -8.34 17.33
C VAL A 46 -6.32 -8.67 18.31
N GLN A 47 -5.40 -9.58 17.94
CA GLN A 47 -4.38 -10.10 18.84
C GLN A 47 -3.11 -9.24 18.85
N PHE A 48 -2.82 -8.51 17.77
CA PHE A 48 -1.58 -7.73 17.67
C PHE A 48 -1.84 -6.24 17.45
N LEU A 49 -2.47 -5.83 16.35
CA LEU A 49 -2.54 -4.42 15.97
C LEU A 49 -3.28 -3.57 17.00
N LYS A 50 -4.48 -3.99 17.42
CA LYS A 50 -5.30 -3.24 18.39
C LYS A 50 -4.63 -3.14 19.77
N PRO A 51 -4.13 -4.24 20.38
CA PRO A 51 -3.36 -4.16 21.61
C PRO A 51 -2.14 -3.26 21.48
N CYS A 52 -1.35 -3.41 20.41
CA CYS A 52 -0.18 -2.56 20.15
C CYS A 52 -0.53 -1.07 20.15
N LEU A 53 -1.53 -0.67 19.35
CA LEU A 53 -1.98 0.72 19.28
C LEU A 53 -2.53 1.23 20.61
N ARG A 54 -3.27 0.38 21.36
CA ARG A 54 -3.81 0.74 22.68
C ARG A 54 -2.68 0.95 23.68
N ASP A 55 -1.72 0.05 23.73
CA ASP A 55 -0.65 0.05 24.72
C ASP A 55 0.31 1.22 24.46
N VAL A 56 0.61 1.53 23.19
CA VAL A 56 1.38 2.74 22.87
C VAL A 56 0.58 3.99 23.24
N LYS A 57 -0.72 4.06 22.90
CA LYS A 57 -1.56 5.21 23.30
C LYS A 57 -1.66 5.35 24.82
N ALA A 58 -1.58 4.27 25.59
CA ALA A 58 -1.61 4.33 27.04
C ALA A 58 -0.27 4.83 27.62
N LYS A 59 0.86 4.34 27.08
CA LYS A 59 2.21 4.57 27.62
C LYS A 59 2.87 5.84 27.09
N SER A 60 2.69 6.16 25.81
CA SER A 60 3.33 7.30 25.15
C SER A 60 2.57 8.60 25.42
N THR A 61 3.30 9.69 25.62
CA THR A 61 2.70 11.03 25.71
C THR A 61 2.61 11.74 24.36
N VAL A 62 3.50 11.40 23.42
CA VAL A 62 3.66 12.09 22.13
C VAL A 62 2.86 11.41 21.01
N MET A 63 2.78 10.08 21.02
CA MET A 63 2.26 9.30 19.89
C MET A 63 0.75 9.09 19.90
N LYS A 64 0.06 9.58 20.95
CA LYS A 64 -1.39 9.42 21.14
C LYS A 64 -2.23 9.92 19.98
N THR A 65 -1.77 11.00 19.34
CA THR A 65 -2.50 11.73 18.29
C THR A 65 -1.94 11.49 16.89
N TRP A 66 -0.95 10.60 16.75
CA TRP A 66 -0.32 10.37 15.46
C TRP A 66 -1.27 9.66 14.49
N PRO A 67 -1.31 10.09 13.22
CA PRO A 67 -2.15 9.47 12.22
C PRO A 67 -1.68 8.04 11.94
N LEU A 68 -2.65 7.15 11.76
CA LEU A 68 -2.45 5.80 11.25
C LEU A 68 -2.64 5.81 9.74
N LEU A 69 -1.71 5.22 9.01
CA LEU A 69 -1.78 5.10 7.55
C LEU A 69 -1.71 3.63 7.16
N ALA A 70 -2.57 3.25 6.22
CA ALA A 70 -2.50 1.94 5.60
C ALA A 70 -1.50 1.97 4.44
N ASN A 71 -0.49 1.09 4.45
CA ASN A 71 0.22 0.83 3.20
C ASN A 71 -0.72 0.05 2.28
N GLN A 72 -1.06 0.65 1.15
CA GLN A 72 -2.05 0.13 0.21
C GLN A 72 -1.70 -1.29 -0.26
N ARG A 73 -2.73 -2.03 -0.66
CA ARG A 73 -2.75 -3.50 -0.82
C ARG A 73 -2.84 -4.19 0.53
N CYS A 74 -1.75 -4.79 1.00
CA CYS A 74 -1.77 -5.66 2.18
C CYS A 74 -2.20 -4.93 3.45
N GLY A 75 -1.58 -3.78 3.77
CA GLY A 75 -1.88 -3.01 4.99
C GLY A 75 -3.33 -2.52 5.13
N ALA A 76 -4.01 -2.23 4.01
CA ALA A 76 -5.40 -1.76 4.01
C ALA A 76 -6.37 -2.79 4.61
N TRP A 77 -6.11 -4.09 4.41
CA TRP A 77 -6.89 -5.18 4.99
C TRP A 77 -6.85 -5.20 6.53
N TYR A 78 -5.74 -4.75 7.12
CA TYR A 78 -5.54 -4.75 8.57
C TYR A 78 -6.05 -3.48 9.24
N THR A 79 -5.92 -2.33 8.58
CA THR A 79 -6.37 -1.07 9.17
C THR A 79 -7.89 -0.94 9.16
N GLY A 80 -8.57 -1.42 8.11
CA GLY A 80 -10.02 -1.31 7.96
C GLY A 80 -10.52 0.10 8.31
N SER A 81 -11.53 0.20 9.18
CA SER A 81 -12.11 1.48 9.62
C SER A 81 -11.26 2.28 10.63
N LEU A 82 -10.09 1.78 11.04
CA LEU A 82 -9.20 2.50 11.96
C LEU A 82 -8.62 3.78 11.34
N THR A 83 -8.51 3.82 10.01
CA THR A 83 -8.06 5.01 9.28
C THR A 83 -8.56 5.00 7.85
N LYS A 84 -8.75 6.20 7.29
CA LYS A 84 -8.93 6.40 5.84
C LYS A 84 -7.65 6.87 5.15
N SER A 85 -6.65 7.27 5.93
CA SER A 85 -5.36 7.71 5.40
C SER A 85 -4.55 6.51 4.92
N SER A 86 -3.88 6.68 3.80
CA SER A 86 -3.08 5.61 3.20
C SER A 86 -1.80 6.12 2.56
N CYS A 87 -0.89 5.20 2.30
CA CYS A 87 0.35 5.42 1.58
C CYS A 87 0.60 4.28 0.60
N TYR A 88 1.60 4.43 -0.26
CA TYR A 88 1.89 3.45 -1.30
C TYR A 88 3.41 3.26 -1.45
N PHE A 89 4.00 2.54 -0.51
CA PHE A 89 5.39 2.08 -0.59
C PHE A 89 5.42 0.66 -1.15
N LYS A 90 5.94 0.50 -2.38
CA LYS A 90 6.07 -0.82 -3.00
C LYS A 90 7.32 -1.54 -2.50
N SER A 91 7.16 -2.80 -2.12
CA SER A 91 8.27 -3.72 -1.78
C SER A 91 9.31 -3.83 -2.90
N VAL A 92 8.88 -3.83 -4.16
CA VAL A 92 9.78 -3.97 -5.32
C VAL A 92 10.82 -2.85 -5.43
N ASP A 93 10.51 -1.65 -4.91
CA ASP A 93 11.47 -0.54 -4.91
C ASP A 93 12.63 -0.84 -3.93
N GLY A 94 12.38 -1.64 -2.89
CA GLY A 94 13.36 -2.05 -1.89
C GLY A 94 14.06 -3.39 -2.16
N HIS A 95 13.83 -4.03 -3.31
CA HIS A 95 14.50 -5.30 -3.64
C HIS A 95 16.02 -5.13 -3.74
N VAL A 96 16.74 -6.18 -3.33
CA VAL A 96 18.21 -6.26 -3.38
C VAL A 96 18.70 -5.96 -4.81
N GLY A 97 19.69 -5.08 -4.92
CA GLY A 97 20.25 -4.63 -6.20
C GLY A 97 19.40 -3.61 -6.97
N THR A 98 18.16 -3.36 -6.55
CA THR A 98 17.31 -2.28 -7.12
C THR A 98 17.41 -1.02 -6.26
N TRP A 99 17.06 -1.11 -4.97
CA TRP A 99 17.06 -0.02 -3.97
C TRP A 99 16.72 1.36 -4.57
N ASN A 100 15.55 1.41 -5.19
CA ASN A 100 15.10 2.53 -6.00
C ASN A 100 14.35 3.57 -5.17
N PHE A 101 14.35 4.82 -5.62
CA PHE A 101 13.51 5.89 -5.11
C PHE A 101 12.47 6.27 -6.18
N SER A 102 11.18 6.06 -5.91
CA SER A 102 10.13 6.26 -6.92
C SER A 102 9.80 7.75 -7.12
N LEU A 103 10.19 8.30 -8.27
CA LEU A 103 9.80 9.66 -8.67
C LEU A 103 8.30 9.80 -8.99
N LYS A 104 7.63 8.68 -9.29
CA LYS A 104 6.18 8.64 -9.55
C LYS A 104 5.35 8.63 -8.27
N ARG A 105 5.92 8.15 -7.16
CA ARG A 105 5.20 7.90 -5.89
C ARG A 105 6.03 8.40 -4.74
N LEU A 106 6.10 9.72 -4.65
CA LEU A 106 6.89 10.41 -3.64
C LEU A 106 6.37 10.23 -2.22
N ASN A 107 5.14 9.73 -2.03
CA ASN A 107 4.51 9.55 -0.73
C ASN A 107 4.54 10.84 0.14
N LEU A 108 4.38 12.02 -0.47
CA LEU A 108 4.43 13.31 0.24
C LEU A 108 3.30 13.47 1.25
N GLU A 109 2.17 12.76 1.09
CA GLU A 109 1.10 12.73 2.10
C GLU A 109 1.55 12.15 3.44
N VAL A 110 2.47 11.17 3.41
CA VAL A 110 3.10 10.62 4.61
C VAL A 110 3.94 11.69 5.29
N PHE A 111 4.77 12.38 4.49
CA PHE A 111 5.56 13.52 4.98
C PHE A 111 4.67 14.60 5.60
N ARG A 112 3.59 14.99 4.93
CA ARG A 112 2.63 16.02 5.40
C ARG A 112 1.99 15.62 6.72
N SER A 113 1.50 14.39 6.78
CA SER A 113 0.86 13.81 7.97
C SER A 113 1.82 13.75 9.15
N ALA A 114 3.04 13.24 8.91
CA ALA A 114 4.08 13.12 9.93
C ALA A 114 4.57 14.50 10.40
N ARG A 115 4.78 15.46 9.49
CA ARG A 115 5.16 16.84 9.82
C ARG A 115 4.14 17.51 10.72
N LYS A 116 2.84 17.33 10.45
CA LYS A 116 1.75 17.95 11.21
C LYS A 116 1.64 17.39 12.63
N ALA A 117 1.78 16.07 12.79
CA ALA A 117 1.58 15.38 14.06
C ALA A 117 2.86 15.13 14.87
N GLY A 118 4.04 15.32 14.27
CA GLY A 118 5.33 14.96 14.86
C GLY A 118 5.77 13.52 14.57
N GLY A 119 4.94 12.73 13.90
CA GLY A 119 5.22 11.37 13.47
C GLY A 119 3.96 10.72 12.88
N CYS A 120 4.08 9.49 12.39
CA CYS A 120 2.94 8.71 11.91
C CYS A 120 3.18 7.20 12.05
N TRP A 121 2.09 6.45 11.99
CA TRP A 121 2.08 5.00 11.96
C TRP A 121 1.79 4.51 10.55
N ILE A 122 2.50 3.50 10.09
CA ILE A 122 2.24 2.83 8.81
C ILE A 122 2.07 1.34 9.09
N VAL A 123 0.94 0.78 8.66
CA VAL A 123 0.61 -0.64 8.82
C VAL A 123 0.78 -1.36 7.50
N ASP A 124 1.46 -2.50 7.55
CA ASP A 124 1.63 -3.44 6.44
C ASP A 124 1.87 -4.84 7.01
N ALA A 125 1.86 -5.87 6.19
CA ALA A 125 2.14 -7.24 6.62
C ALA A 125 2.93 -8.01 5.56
N SER A 126 3.60 -9.09 5.97
CA SER A 126 4.43 -9.91 5.08
C SER A 126 4.17 -11.39 5.26
N ARG A 127 4.01 -12.09 4.12
CA ARG A 127 3.72 -13.53 4.09
C ARG A 127 4.85 -14.41 4.61
N SER A 128 6.10 -14.01 4.39
CA SER A 128 7.28 -14.89 4.57
C SER A 128 8.34 -14.28 5.48
N LYS A 129 8.59 -12.98 5.38
CA LYS A 129 9.58 -12.22 6.18
C LYS A 129 8.93 -11.57 7.40
N GLU A 130 9.70 -11.32 8.45
CA GLU A 130 9.25 -10.58 9.65
C GLU A 130 8.56 -9.25 9.30
N MET A 131 9.08 -8.55 8.29
CA MET A 131 8.47 -7.34 7.74
C MET A 131 8.67 -7.28 6.22
N PRO A 132 7.80 -6.54 5.50
CA PRO A 132 7.93 -6.36 4.07
C PRO A 132 9.17 -5.54 3.69
N ASP A 133 9.60 -5.65 2.43
CA ASP A 133 10.72 -4.85 1.90
C ASP A 133 10.37 -3.36 1.78
N SER A 134 9.07 -3.02 1.78
CA SER A 134 8.59 -1.65 1.95
C SER A 134 9.11 -1.05 3.26
N PHE A 135 9.10 -1.82 4.35
CA PHE A 135 9.51 -1.36 5.68
C PHE A 135 11.01 -1.46 5.91
N SER A 136 11.64 -2.53 5.44
CA SER A 136 13.05 -2.79 5.72
C SER A 136 14.03 -2.03 4.82
N ARG A 137 13.62 -1.67 3.58
CA ARG A 137 14.46 -0.91 2.63
C ARG A 137 13.77 0.36 2.11
N THR A 138 12.56 0.24 1.58
CA THR A 138 11.93 1.33 0.78
C THR A 138 11.69 2.60 1.62
N ILE A 139 11.04 2.48 2.78
CA ILE A 139 10.80 3.60 3.70
C ILE A 139 12.13 4.17 4.26
N PRO A 140 13.11 3.35 4.69
CA PRO A 140 14.45 3.82 5.02
C PRO A 140 15.13 4.68 3.96
N ILE A 141 15.15 4.19 2.71
CA ILE A 141 15.69 4.93 1.58
C ILE A 141 14.93 6.24 1.39
N TRP A 142 13.59 6.17 1.41
CA TRP A 142 12.74 7.34 1.26
C TRP A 142 13.01 8.42 2.31
N ALA A 143 13.07 8.04 3.59
CA ALA A 143 13.32 8.97 4.69
C ALA A 143 14.73 9.60 4.58
N ALA A 144 15.74 8.79 4.25
CA ALA A 144 17.12 9.26 4.11
C ALA A 144 17.30 10.20 2.90
N VAL A 145 16.63 9.92 1.77
CA VAL A 145 16.62 10.79 0.58
C VAL A 145 15.90 12.11 0.89
N LEU A 146 14.73 12.07 1.56
CA LEU A 146 14.01 13.28 1.95
C LEU A 146 14.81 14.14 2.93
N ASN A 147 15.43 13.53 3.95
CA ASN A 147 16.27 14.28 4.89
C ASN A 147 17.44 14.98 4.19
N ARG A 148 18.06 14.34 3.18
CA ARG A 148 19.13 14.94 2.38
C ARG A 148 18.63 16.05 1.47
N ILE A 149 17.53 15.84 0.73
CA ILE A 149 17.04 16.86 -0.22
C ILE A 149 16.48 18.10 0.48
N ILE A 150 15.91 17.95 1.68
CA ILE A 150 15.48 19.07 2.53
C ILE A 150 16.65 20.03 2.78
N LEU A 151 17.86 19.51 3.03
CA LEU A 151 19.04 20.35 3.22
C LEU A 151 19.46 21.10 1.97
N LYS A 152 19.33 20.44 0.81
CA LYS A 152 19.61 21.07 -0.48
C LYS A 152 18.66 22.25 -0.70
N TYR A 153 17.38 22.11 -0.41
CA TYR A 153 16.40 23.21 -0.49
C TYR A 153 16.59 24.29 0.57
N ARG A 154 17.11 23.96 1.75
CA ARG A 154 17.47 24.94 2.80
C ARG A 154 18.73 25.75 2.50
N GLN A 155 19.42 25.48 1.40
CA GLN A 155 20.65 26.15 1.00
C GLN A 155 21.71 26.16 2.12
N ALA A 156 21.94 25.00 2.77
CA ALA A 156 23.03 24.71 3.71
C ALA A 156 23.21 25.58 4.99
N HIS A 157 22.53 26.73 5.13
CA HIS A 157 22.83 27.71 6.18
C HIS A 157 22.11 27.49 7.53
N LYS A 158 21.20 26.50 7.65
CA LYS A 158 20.28 26.39 8.79
C LYS A 158 20.28 25.07 9.59
N THR A 159 21.32 24.23 9.51
CA THR A 159 21.17 22.84 10.00
C THR A 159 22.44 22.20 10.57
N ARG A 160 23.12 22.83 11.53
CA ARG A 160 24.02 22.06 12.40
C ARG A 160 23.18 21.00 13.14
N GLY A 161 23.55 19.73 13.00
CA GLY A 161 22.90 18.61 13.68
C GLY A 161 21.70 17.95 12.97
N TRP A 162 21.43 18.26 11.70
CA TRP A 162 20.38 17.56 10.94
C TRP A 162 20.86 16.18 10.49
N ASP A 163 20.10 15.14 10.87
CA ASP A 163 20.44 13.76 10.57
C ASP A 163 20.09 13.37 9.13
N ARG A 164 21.03 12.73 8.45
CA ARG A 164 20.93 12.30 7.05
C ARG A 164 21.16 10.79 6.90
N SER A 165 21.34 10.11 8.02
CA SER A 165 21.77 8.73 8.07
C SER A 165 20.68 7.81 7.54
N LEU A 166 21.10 6.69 6.96
CA LEU A 166 20.19 5.60 6.64
C LEU A 166 19.94 4.78 7.91
N TYR A 167 18.67 4.56 8.24
CA TYR A 167 18.26 3.71 9.35
C TYR A 167 17.52 2.50 8.80
N THR A 168 18.09 1.32 9.00
CA THR A 168 17.52 0.02 8.59
C THR A 168 17.30 -0.88 9.81
N PRO A 169 16.38 -1.85 9.75
CA PRO A 169 16.22 -2.84 10.81
C PRO A 169 17.44 -3.77 10.87
N ASN A 170 17.60 -4.49 11.98
CA ASN A 170 18.71 -5.44 12.20
C ASN A 170 18.70 -6.64 11.25
N THR A 171 17.62 -6.84 10.50
CA THR A 171 17.50 -7.90 9.48
C THR A 171 18.26 -7.57 8.19
N ILE A 172 18.79 -6.35 8.05
CA ILE A 172 19.63 -5.92 6.91
C ILE A 172 21.10 -6.10 7.26
N SER A 173 21.86 -6.77 6.39
CA SER A 173 23.30 -6.94 6.58
C SER A 173 24.05 -5.61 6.46
N HIS A 174 25.24 -5.51 7.07
CA HIS A 174 26.05 -4.31 6.96
C HIS A 174 26.46 -4.00 5.52
N GLU A 175 26.76 -5.02 4.73
CA GLU A 175 27.12 -4.91 3.31
C GLU A 175 25.96 -4.38 2.48
N GLU A 176 24.74 -4.91 2.69
CA GLU A 176 23.54 -4.40 2.02
C GLU A 176 23.30 -2.93 2.40
N ARG A 177 23.42 -2.60 3.69
CA ARG A 177 23.26 -1.22 4.17
C ARG A 177 24.28 -0.27 3.54
N ASP A 178 25.54 -0.67 3.45
CA ASP A 178 26.61 0.16 2.87
C ASP A 178 26.41 0.34 1.36
N ALA A 179 25.93 -0.70 0.65
CA ALA A 179 25.55 -0.61 -0.76
C ALA A 179 24.37 0.36 -0.98
N ILE A 180 23.36 0.35 -0.11
CA ILE A 180 22.28 1.34 -0.16
C ILE A 180 22.82 2.74 0.08
N ILE A 181 23.67 2.93 1.11
CA ILE A 181 24.26 4.24 1.44
C ILE A 181 24.98 4.85 0.24
N ALA A 182 25.75 4.04 -0.49
CA ALA A 182 26.48 4.49 -1.68
C ALA A 182 25.57 5.03 -2.80
N LEU A 183 24.29 4.66 -2.84
CA LEU A 183 23.33 5.11 -3.86
C LEU A 183 22.56 6.36 -3.45
N LEU A 184 22.49 6.71 -2.16
CA LEU A 184 21.55 7.71 -1.66
C LEU A 184 21.78 9.10 -2.26
N ASP A 185 23.04 9.51 -2.42
CA ASP A 185 23.35 10.85 -2.97
C ASP A 185 22.95 10.94 -4.45
N ALA A 186 23.16 9.88 -5.24
CA ALA A 186 22.68 9.81 -6.62
C ALA A 186 21.14 9.91 -6.70
N ARG A 187 20.41 9.24 -5.80
CA ARG A 187 18.93 9.35 -5.74
C ARG A 187 18.45 10.74 -5.37
N VAL A 188 19.19 11.45 -4.52
CA VAL A 188 18.89 12.86 -4.19
C VAL A 188 19.11 13.76 -5.41
N GLU A 189 20.19 13.55 -6.17
CA GLU A 189 20.44 14.31 -7.39
C GLU A 189 19.40 14.04 -8.48
N GLU A 190 18.99 12.78 -8.66
CA GLU A 190 17.88 12.41 -9.55
C GLU A 190 16.58 13.11 -9.15
N LEU A 191 16.21 13.05 -7.87
CA LEU A 191 15.00 13.71 -7.36
C LEU A 191 15.06 15.23 -7.55
N PHE A 192 16.19 15.85 -7.22
CA PHE A 192 16.36 17.29 -7.34
C PHE A 192 16.28 17.75 -8.81
N THR A 193 16.98 17.06 -9.70
CA THR A 193 17.04 17.41 -11.13
C THR A 193 15.72 17.14 -11.85
N SER A 194 14.95 16.14 -11.40
CA SER A 194 13.66 15.79 -12.02
C SER A 194 12.58 16.87 -11.87
N GLY A 195 12.73 17.81 -10.92
CA GLY A 195 11.75 18.89 -10.72
C GLY A 195 10.36 18.45 -10.24
N VAL A 196 10.18 17.17 -9.87
CA VAL A 196 8.86 16.63 -9.48
C VAL A 196 8.32 17.18 -8.16
N ILE A 197 9.16 17.81 -7.34
CA ILE A 197 8.74 18.50 -6.11
C ILE A 197 8.34 19.93 -6.47
N LEU A 198 7.04 20.14 -6.67
CA LEU A 198 6.49 21.43 -7.09
C LEU A 198 6.54 22.51 -5.99
N GLN A 199 6.55 22.10 -4.72
CA GLN A 199 6.59 23.02 -3.57
C GLN A 199 7.78 22.70 -2.63
N PRO A 200 9.03 23.00 -3.02
CA PRO A 200 10.22 22.71 -2.21
C PRO A 200 10.20 23.34 -0.81
N ASN A 201 9.56 24.51 -0.68
CA ASN A 201 9.43 25.22 0.59
C ASN A 201 8.64 24.42 1.63
N GLU A 202 7.70 23.58 1.20
CA GLU A 202 6.95 22.70 2.11
C GLU A 202 7.88 21.73 2.83
N LEU A 203 8.80 21.11 2.08
CA LEU A 203 9.80 20.19 2.61
C LEU A 203 10.77 20.91 3.55
N ALA A 204 11.19 22.12 3.17
CA ALA A 204 12.12 22.93 3.97
C ALA A 204 11.57 23.34 5.36
N GLN A 205 10.26 23.22 5.60
CA GLN A 205 9.62 23.53 6.88
C GLN A 205 9.62 22.39 7.90
N LEU A 206 10.18 21.20 7.60
CA LEU A 206 10.22 20.09 8.54
C LEU A 206 11.17 20.36 9.72
N ASN A 207 10.67 20.47 10.95
CA ASN A 207 11.50 20.89 12.09
C ASN A 207 12.48 19.82 12.61
N LYS A 208 12.18 18.53 12.40
CA LYS A 208 12.98 17.39 12.87
C LYS A 208 13.20 16.39 11.73
N PRO A 209 14.38 15.75 11.60
CA PRO A 209 14.61 14.76 10.55
C PRO A 209 13.65 13.56 10.67
N LEU A 210 13.27 13.01 9.53
CA LEU A 210 12.48 11.78 9.47
C LEU A 210 13.30 10.60 9.97
N ARG A 211 12.71 9.74 10.81
CA ARG A 211 13.38 8.51 11.27
C ARG A 211 12.42 7.33 11.27
N PRO A 212 12.66 6.30 10.44
CA PRO A 212 11.88 5.07 10.50
C PRO A 212 12.24 4.29 11.77
N VAL A 213 11.22 3.65 12.34
CA VAL A 213 11.32 2.69 13.44
C VAL A 213 10.35 1.55 13.17
N TRP A 214 10.62 0.35 13.69
CA TRP A 214 9.84 -0.84 13.40
C TRP A 214 9.22 -1.40 14.66
N ILE A 215 7.97 -1.82 14.56
CA ILE A 215 7.29 -2.56 15.60
C ILE A 215 6.83 -3.86 14.98
N THR A 216 7.35 -4.95 15.54
CA THR A 216 6.95 -6.32 15.24
C THR A 216 6.37 -6.97 16.49
N GLU A 217 5.95 -8.22 16.41
CA GLU A 217 5.45 -8.96 17.57
C GLU A 217 6.45 -8.97 18.74
N ASP A 218 7.74 -9.15 18.44
CA ASP A 218 8.79 -9.23 19.44
C ASP A 218 9.00 -7.89 20.18
N THR A 219 8.90 -6.77 19.46
CA THR A 219 9.02 -5.41 20.04
C THR A 219 7.93 -5.11 21.07
N VAL A 220 6.69 -5.52 20.84
CA VAL A 220 5.57 -5.21 21.75
C VAL A 220 5.72 -5.88 23.11
N ASN A 221 6.39 -7.04 23.15
CA ASN A 221 6.66 -7.77 24.38
C ASN A 221 7.76 -7.12 25.24
N ASN A 222 8.50 -6.14 24.70
CA ASN A 222 9.60 -5.45 25.39
C ASN A 222 9.21 -4.02 25.79
N CYS A 223 8.97 -3.79 27.09
CA CYS A 223 8.56 -2.46 27.58
C CYS A 223 9.65 -1.38 27.44
N ASP A 224 10.92 -1.75 27.40
CA ASP A 224 12.04 -0.79 27.34
C ASP A 224 12.13 -0.11 25.96
N GLU A 225 11.74 -0.81 24.89
CA GLU A 225 11.70 -0.24 23.54
C GLU A 225 10.66 0.89 23.42
N MET A 226 9.56 0.82 24.17
CA MET A 226 8.50 1.84 24.13
C MET A 226 8.93 3.17 24.76
N GLN A 227 9.69 3.13 25.86
CA GLN A 227 10.22 4.36 26.48
C GLN A 227 11.24 5.04 25.56
N HIS A 228 12.07 4.23 24.89
CA HIS A 228 13.04 4.71 23.92
C HIS A 228 12.37 5.48 22.75
N LEU A 229 11.19 5.04 22.31
CA LEU A 229 10.45 5.70 21.22
C LEU A 229 10.00 7.13 21.58
N ASP A 230 9.57 7.40 22.82
CA ASP A 230 9.18 8.75 23.27
C ASP A 230 10.39 9.69 23.31
N GLU A 231 11.53 9.21 23.81
CA GLU A 231 12.80 9.95 23.78
C GLU A 231 13.23 10.27 22.34
N LEU A 232 13.06 9.30 21.44
CA LEU A 232 13.41 9.47 20.03
C LEU A 232 12.51 10.48 19.33
N ALA A 233 11.21 10.48 19.64
CA ALA A 233 10.24 11.44 19.12
C ALA A 233 10.55 12.90 19.53
N ASN A 234 11.31 13.11 20.61
CA ASN A 234 11.79 14.45 20.97
C ASN A 234 12.80 15.02 19.96
N ASN A 235 13.56 14.17 19.28
CA ASN A 235 14.61 14.57 18.34
C ASN A 235 14.23 14.36 16.87
N TYR A 236 13.30 13.45 16.60
CA TYR A 236 12.96 13.00 15.26
C TYR A 236 11.46 13.10 14.97
N CYS A 237 11.13 13.17 13.68
CA CYS A 237 9.78 12.93 13.18
C CYS A 237 9.69 11.43 12.83
N LEU A 238 9.03 10.64 13.66
CA LEU A 238 9.09 9.18 13.52
C LEU A 238 8.12 8.64 12.48
N ILE A 239 8.59 7.67 11.70
CA ILE A 239 7.78 6.85 10.79
C ILE A 239 7.73 5.44 11.38
N VAL A 240 6.68 5.17 12.16
CA VAL A 240 6.53 3.90 12.88
C VAL A 240 5.92 2.85 11.97
N CYS A 241 6.75 1.89 11.53
CA CYS A 241 6.38 0.81 10.64
C CYS A 241 5.90 -0.40 11.46
N VAL A 242 4.59 -0.65 11.48
CA VAL A 242 3.96 -1.75 12.22
C VAL A 242 3.74 -2.92 11.28
N SER A 243 4.57 -3.95 11.39
CA SER A 243 4.45 -5.17 10.59
C SER A 243 3.46 -6.11 11.26
N CYS A 244 2.24 -6.21 10.71
CA CYS A 244 1.25 -7.17 11.17
C CYS A 244 1.61 -8.58 10.72
N GLY A 245 1.38 -9.53 11.62
CA GLY A 245 1.63 -10.95 11.37
C GLY A 245 2.09 -11.60 12.64
N PHE A 246 1.21 -12.40 13.23
CA PHE A 246 1.55 -13.29 14.34
C PHE A 246 2.48 -14.42 13.86
N ARG A 247 3.64 -14.56 14.49
CA ARG A 247 4.67 -15.56 14.18
C ARG A 247 5.02 -16.43 15.38
N SER A 248 4.67 -16.02 16.60
CA SER A 248 4.76 -16.87 17.79
C SER A 248 3.69 -17.97 17.78
N HIS A 249 3.79 -18.90 18.73
CA HIS A 249 2.96 -20.12 18.82
C HIS A 249 1.46 -19.83 18.64
N LEU A 250 0.95 -20.07 17.43
CA LEU A 250 -0.48 -20.05 17.18
C LEU A 250 -1.15 -21.02 18.16
N PRO A 251 -2.28 -20.62 18.77
CA PRO A 251 -3.07 -21.55 19.56
C PRO A 251 -3.38 -22.77 18.71
N LYS A 252 -3.15 -23.97 19.25
CA LYS A 252 -3.37 -25.23 18.52
C LYS A 252 -4.84 -25.42 18.10
N ASP A 253 -5.75 -24.67 18.71
CA ASP A 253 -7.20 -24.82 18.60
C ASP A 253 -7.88 -23.68 17.80
N ILE A 254 -7.22 -23.10 16.80
CA ILE A 254 -7.89 -22.18 15.87
C ILE A 254 -8.68 -22.95 14.80
N SER A 255 -9.91 -22.49 14.52
CA SER A 255 -10.85 -23.15 13.60
C SER A 255 -10.56 -22.90 12.10
N PHE A 256 -9.43 -22.27 11.79
CA PHE A 256 -9.02 -21.88 10.44
C PHE A 256 -7.52 -22.08 10.26
N THR A 257 -7.07 -22.21 9.02
CA THR A 257 -5.63 -22.27 8.72
C THR A 257 -5.06 -20.86 8.66
N TYR A 258 -4.24 -20.51 9.65
CA TYR A 258 -3.63 -19.18 9.70
C TYR A 258 -2.57 -18.98 8.59
N SER A 259 -2.53 -17.75 8.06
CA SER A 259 -1.48 -17.27 7.16
C SER A 259 -1.06 -15.86 7.54
N SER A 260 0.23 -15.67 7.81
CA SER A 260 0.81 -14.33 7.93
C SER A 260 0.72 -13.59 6.58
N GLY A 261 0.61 -12.25 6.62
CA GLY A 261 0.43 -11.43 5.42
C GLY A 261 -0.79 -11.83 4.61
N ALA A 262 -1.89 -12.19 5.28
CA ALA A 262 -3.08 -12.72 4.63
C ALA A 262 -3.71 -11.75 3.62
N GLY A 263 -3.57 -10.44 3.84
CA GLY A 263 -4.03 -9.38 2.95
C GLY A 263 -3.23 -9.21 1.66
N ASP A 264 -2.11 -9.93 1.51
CA ASP A 264 -1.24 -9.81 0.33
C ASP A 264 -1.74 -10.68 -0.84
N ASP A 265 -1.42 -10.27 -2.07
CA ASP A 265 -1.90 -10.84 -3.34
C ASP A 265 -3.43 -11.08 -3.34
N ASP A 266 -4.21 -10.10 -2.89
CA ASP A 266 -5.66 -10.21 -2.73
C ASP A 266 -6.39 -10.47 -4.04
N GLU A 267 -5.82 -10.12 -5.19
CA GLU A 267 -6.35 -10.48 -6.49
C GLU A 267 -6.45 -12.02 -6.69
N SER A 268 -5.69 -12.81 -5.93
CA SER A 268 -5.69 -14.28 -6.03
C SER A 268 -6.74 -15.00 -5.18
N TRP A 269 -7.36 -14.32 -4.21
CA TRP A 269 -8.25 -14.97 -3.23
C TRP A 269 -9.49 -14.14 -2.83
N SER A 270 -9.48 -12.82 -3.01
CA SER A 270 -10.52 -11.92 -2.48
C SER A 270 -11.86 -12.00 -3.22
N ARG A 271 -11.87 -12.52 -4.45
CA ARG A 271 -13.06 -12.56 -5.32
C ARG A 271 -13.68 -11.16 -5.55
N GLY A 272 -12.85 -10.12 -5.60
CA GLY A 272 -13.31 -8.74 -5.75
C GLY A 272 -13.77 -8.06 -4.46
N LEU A 273 -13.71 -8.76 -3.31
CA LEU A 273 -13.91 -8.15 -2.00
C LEU A 273 -12.82 -7.10 -1.74
N THR A 274 -13.22 -5.91 -1.31
CA THR A 274 -12.29 -4.86 -0.90
C THR A 274 -12.17 -4.78 0.63
N PRO A 275 -11.08 -4.20 1.17
CA PRO A 275 -10.94 -3.96 2.61
C PRO A 275 -12.12 -3.18 3.21
N ASP A 276 -12.68 -2.21 2.49
CA ASP A 276 -13.81 -1.39 2.94
C ASP A 276 -15.09 -2.21 3.07
N ILE A 277 -15.41 -3.04 2.06
CA ILE A 277 -16.58 -3.93 2.10
C ILE A 277 -16.41 -4.94 3.24
N PHE A 278 -15.22 -5.56 3.35
CA PHE A 278 -14.93 -6.49 4.42
C PHE A 278 -15.11 -5.83 5.79
N CYS A 279 -14.58 -4.63 5.99
CA CYS A 279 -14.71 -3.93 7.27
C CYS A 279 -16.18 -3.62 7.62
N LYS A 280 -17.00 -3.20 6.65
CA LYS A 280 -18.43 -2.91 6.85
C LYS A 280 -19.24 -4.17 7.18
N LYS A 281 -18.91 -5.31 6.57
CA LYS A 281 -19.67 -6.58 6.68
C LYS A 281 -18.96 -7.66 7.50
N LYS A 282 -17.91 -7.26 8.23
CA LYS A 282 -16.98 -8.15 8.92
C LYS A 282 -17.66 -9.18 9.82
N SER A 283 -18.57 -8.73 10.68
CA SER A 283 -19.26 -9.61 11.63
C SER A 283 -20.13 -10.65 10.92
N ALA A 284 -20.76 -10.30 9.79
CA ALA A 284 -21.57 -11.24 9.02
C ALA A 284 -20.69 -12.30 8.35
N ILE A 285 -19.58 -11.88 7.73
CA ILE A 285 -18.66 -12.79 7.03
C ILE A 285 -17.99 -13.76 8.00
N LEU A 286 -17.45 -13.26 9.12
CA LEU A 286 -16.68 -14.09 10.06
C LEU A 286 -17.53 -15.09 10.85
N LYS A 287 -18.86 -14.86 10.97
CA LYS A 287 -19.79 -15.78 11.65
C LYS A 287 -20.09 -17.06 10.87
N LEU A 288 -19.92 -17.04 9.56
CA LEU A 288 -20.14 -18.23 8.73
C LEU A 288 -19.15 -19.32 9.11
N SER A 289 -19.46 -20.59 8.86
CA SER A 289 -18.61 -21.72 9.31
C SER A 289 -17.82 -22.34 8.18
N THR A 290 -18.35 -22.34 6.95
CA THR A 290 -17.72 -22.98 5.79
C THR A 290 -17.18 -21.94 4.80
N ASN A 291 -16.24 -22.37 3.95
CA ASN A 291 -15.69 -21.50 2.91
C ASN A 291 -16.75 -21.15 1.85
N ASP A 292 -17.56 -22.11 1.42
CA ASP A 292 -18.58 -21.91 0.38
C ASP A 292 -19.64 -20.89 0.79
N GLN A 293 -20.02 -20.88 2.07
CA GLN A 293 -20.92 -19.85 2.61
C GLN A 293 -20.28 -18.45 2.54
N VAL A 294 -18.99 -18.35 2.87
CA VAL A 294 -18.24 -17.09 2.81
C VAL A 294 -18.14 -16.61 1.36
N GLU A 295 -17.82 -17.50 0.42
CA GLU A 295 -17.75 -17.17 -1.01
C GLU A 295 -19.09 -16.67 -1.53
N ALA A 296 -20.19 -17.38 -1.24
CA ALA A 296 -21.53 -16.97 -1.68
C ALA A 296 -21.94 -15.59 -1.13
N LEU A 297 -21.65 -15.32 0.15
CA LEU A 297 -21.92 -14.00 0.74
C LEU A 297 -21.03 -12.91 0.13
N VAL A 298 -19.74 -13.20 -0.08
CA VAL A 298 -18.80 -12.25 -0.68
C VAL A 298 -19.24 -11.88 -2.10
N ASP A 299 -19.61 -12.86 -2.91
CA ASP A 299 -20.09 -12.62 -4.27
C ASP A 299 -21.33 -11.71 -4.27
N GLN A 300 -22.29 -11.96 -3.36
CA GLN A 300 -23.47 -11.10 -3.18
C GLN A 300 -23.09 -9.67 -2.77
N LEU A 301 -22.15 -9.51 -1.85
CA LEU A 301 -21.70 -8.20 -1.38
C LEU A 301 -20.96 -7.41 -2.45
N VAL A 302 -20.16 -8.08 -3.28
CA VAL A 302 -19.43 -7.45 -4.38
C VAL A 302 -20.40 -7.00 -5.47
N ILE A 303 -21.41 -7.80 -5.80
CA ILE A 303 -22.46 -7.41 -6.75
C ILE A 303 -23.23 -6.20 -6.21
N ALA A 304 -23.71 -6.26 -4.97
CA ALA A 304 -24.43 -5.15 -4.36
C ALA A 304 -23.61 -3.85 -4.27
N ALA A 305 -22.30 -3.95 -4.00
CA ALA A 305 -21.42 -2.80 -3.97
C ALA A 305 -21.22 -2.18 -5.36
N LYS A 306 -21.18 -2.99 -6.42
CA LYS A 306 -21.14 -2.50 -7.81
C LYS A 306 -22.44 -1.79 -8.18
N ASP A 307 -23.59 -2.34 -7.76
CA ASP A 307 -24.88 -1.70 -8.00
C ASP A 307 -25.02 -0.37 -7.24
N GLU A 308 -24.51 -0.29 -6.00
CA GLU A 308 -24.45 0.96 -5.22
C GLU A 308 -23.53 2.02 -5.85
N ASP A 309 -22.38 1.63 -6.42
CA ASP A 309 -21.45 2.56 -7.08
C ASP A 309 -21.97 3.04 -8.46
N THR A 310 -22.90 2.28 -9.06
CA THR A 310 -23.70 2.76 -10.21
C THR A 310 -24.86 3.69 -9.80
N GLY A 311 -25.08 3.92 -8.50
CA GLY A 311 -26.15 4.74 -7.95
C GLY A 311 -25.89 6.25 -8.02
N ASP A 312 -26.70 6.94 -8.83
CA ASP A 312 -27.16 8.35 -8.83
C ASP A 312 -26.25 9.56 -8.49
N ASP A 313 -25.04 9.44 -7.93
CA ASP A 313 -24.28 10.61 -7.45
C ASP A 313 -23.38 11.24 -8.54
N CYS A 314 -23.67 12.50 -8.89
CA CYS A 314 -22.89 13.33 -9.82
C CYS A 314 -21.70 14.00 -9.10
N SER A 315 -20.95 13.28 -8.28
CA SER A 315 -19.84 13.85 -7.52
C SER A 315 -18.55 13.92 -8.33
N PHE A 316 -17.83 15.03 -8.17
CA PHE A 316 -16.51 15.27 -8.77
C PHE A 316 -15.62 16.08 -7.83
N HIS A 317 -14.30 15.92 -7.98
CA HIS A 317 -13.29 16.57 -7.15
C HIS A 317 -12.23 17.26 -8.00
N ALA A 318 -11.96 18.53 -7.69
CA ALA A 318 -10.91 19.31 -8.37
C ALA A 318 -9.52 18.88 -7.91
N ILE A 319 -8.59 18.71 -8.85
CA ILE A 319 -7.17 18.50 -8.58
C ILE A 319 -6.51 19.88 -8.40
N GLY A 320 -6.63 20.45 -7.20
CA GLY A 320 -6.11 21.79 -6.91
C GLY A 320 -6.72 22.86 -7.82
N GLU A 321 -5.89 23.78 -8.31
CA GLU A 321 -6.29 24.87 -9.22
C GLU A 321 -5.97 24.56 -10.70
N SER A 322 -5.77 23.29 -11.03
CA SER A 322 -5.32 22.88 -12.38
C SER A 322 -6.40 22.93 -13.46
N GLY A 323 -7.67 23.10 -13.08
CA GLY A 323 -8.81 22.93 -13.98
C GLY A 323 -9.12 21.47 -14.32
N ILE A 324 -8.44 20.50 -13.68
CA ILE A 324 -8.71 19.07 -13.86
C ILE A 324 -9.60 18.58 -12.72
N PHE A 325 -10.62 17.79 -13.07
CA PHE A 325 -11.56 17.20 -12.13
C PHE A 325 -11.58 15.68 -12.29
N ILE A 326 -11.70 14.95 -11.18
CA ILE A 326 -11.94 13.51 -11.14
C ILE A 326 -13.34 13.29 -10.59
N GLY A 327 -14.23 12.71 -11.38
CA GLY A 327 -15.60 12.46 -10.97
C GLY A 327 -16.07 11.04 -11.28
N THR A 328 -17.28 10.75 -10.82
CA THR A 328 -17.97 9.51 -11.15
C THR A 328 -18.30 9.47 -12.64
N ARG A 329 -18.62 8.27 -13.16
CA ARG A 329 -19.12 8.13 -14.54
C ARG A 329 -20.28 9.09 -14.80
N ARG A 330 -21.23 9.22 -13.87
CA ARG A 330 -22.37 10.12 -14.05
C ARG A 330 -22.00 11.60 -14.11
N ALA A 331 -21.00 12.06 -13.37
CA ALA A 331 -20.51 13.44 -13.46
C ALA A 331 -19.98 13.80 -14.86
N GLY A 332 -19.47 12.80 -15.60
CA GLY A 332 -19.05 12.96 -16.99
C GLY A 332 -20.10 12.58 -18.04
N LYS A 333 -21.37 12.32 -17.64
CA LYS A 333 -22.43 11.88 -18.56
C LYS A 333 -23.02 13.08 -19.34
N PRO A 334 -23.05 13.04 -20.68
CA PRO A 334 -23.77 14.01 -21.49
C PRO A 334 -25.30 13.93 -21.34
N PRO A 335 -26.04 15.03 -21.54
CA PRO A 335 -25.54 16.37 -21.86
C PRO A 335 -25.14 17.22 -20.64
N GLU A 336 -25.49 16.81 -19.41
CA GLU A 336 -25.36 17.65 -18.22
C GLU A 336 -23.90 18.00 -17.88
N CYS A 337 -22.95 17.12 -18.21
CA CYS A 337 -21.53 17.37 -17.97
C CYS A 337 -20.99 18.61 -18.70
N TRP A 338 -21.60 19.01 -19.81
CA TRP A 338 -21.19 20.17 -20.63
C TRP A 338 -21.48 21.52 -19.96
N GLU A 339 -22.33 21.57 -18.94
CA GLU A 339 -22.52 22.80 -18.15
C GLU A 339 -21.30 23.11 -17.27
N CYS A 340 -20.51 22.09 -16.94
CA CYS A 340 -19.42 22.18 -15.97
C CYS A 340 -18.03 22.03 -16.60
N PHE A 341 -17.93 21.36 -17.75
CA PHE A 341 -16.65 20.94 -18.31
C PHE A 341 -16.59 21.12 -19.82
N ASP A 342 -15.50 21.72 -20.31
CA ASP A 342 -15.23 21.86 -21.75
C ASP A 342 -14.77 20.54 -22.38
N ALA A 343 -14.21 19.62 -21.59
CA ALA A 343 -13.68 18.34 -22.08
C ALA A 343 -13.95 17.20 -21.10
N ILE A 344 -14.36 16.04 -21.63
CA ILE A 344 -14.59 14.81 -20.87
C ILE A 344 -13.66 13.70 -21.38
N LEU A 345 -12.91 13.11 -20.45
CA LEU A 345 -12.10 11.91 -20.68
C LEU A 345 -12.77 10.71 -19.97
N ASN A 346 -13.46 9.86 -20.72
CA ASN A 346 -14.10 8.65 -20.20
C ASN A 346 -13.08 7.49 -20.17
N VAL A 347 -12.53 7.18 -19.00
CA VAL A 347 -11.55 6.10 -18.81
C VAL A 347 -12.22 4.78 -18.39
N THR A 348 -13.39 4.48 -18.96
CA THR A 348 -14.14 3.24 -18.68
C THR A 348 -14.39 2.46 -19.96
N THR A 349 -14.62 1.15 -19.84
CA THR A 349 -15.01 0.30 -20.98
C THR A 349 -16.41 0.59 -21.51
N LEU A 350 -17.24 1.30 -20.73
CA LEU A 350 -18.63 1.62 -21.07
C LEU A 350 -18.74 3.04 -21.63
N GLU A 351 -18.84 3.16 -22.95
CA GLU A 351 -19.15 4.42 -23.61
C GLU A 351 -20.59 4.87 -23.31
N TYR A 352 -20.86 6.18 -23.40
CA TYR A 352 -22.22 6.71 -23.28
C TYR A 352 -23.00 6.47 -24.57
N GLU A 353 -24.25 6.05 -24.47
CA GLU A 353 -25.10 5.79 -25.66
C GLU A 353 -25.21 7.04 -26.54
N GLU A 354 -25.27 8.21 -25.91
CA GLU A 354 -25.30 9.52 -26.55
C GLU A 354 -24.06 9.76 -27.43
N MET A 355 -22.89 9.22 -27.03
CA MET A 355 -21.62 9.34 -27.77
C MET A 355 -21.43 8.24 -28.81
N VAL A 356 -21.96 7.04 -28.58
CA VAL A 356 -21.97 5.93 -29.56
C VAL A 356 -22.83 6.27 -30.77
N SER A 357 -23.85 7.11 -30.60
CA SER A 357 -24.82 7.47 -31.64
C SER A 357 -24.27 8.40 -32.76
N GLU A 358 -22.98 8.77 -32.73
CA GLU A 358 -22.35 9.79 -33.61
C GLU A 358 -23.08 11.15 -33.63
N SER A 359 -23.85 11.46 -32.59
CA SER A 359 -24.45 12.79 -32.44
C SER A 359 -23.34 13.85 -32.36
N PRO A 360 -23.44 14.96 -33.11
CA PRO A 360 -22.41 16.00 -33.07
C PRO A 360 -22.32 16.60 -31.67
N LEU A 361 -21.09 16.72 -31.16
CA LEU A 361 -20.81 17.39 -29.90
C LEU A 361 -21.22 18.88 -29.97
N PRO A 362 -21.62 19.49 -28.84
CA PRO A 362 -21.80 20.93 -28.77
C PRO A 362 -20.52 21.67 -29.15
N GLU A 363 -20.65 22.88 -29.72
CA GLU A 363 -19.47 23.70 -30.09
C GLU A 363 -18.54 23.89 -28.89
N SER A 364 -17.23 23.84 -29.15
CA SER A 364 -16.17 23.99 -28.13
C SER A 364 -16.09 22.90 -27.05
N HIS A 365 -16.79 21.77 -27.21
CA HIS A 365 -16.70 20.64 -26.28
C HIS A 365 -15.91 19.47 -26.88
N TYR A 366 -15.19 18.75 -26.02
CA TYR A 366 -14.35 17.63 -26.41
C TYR A 366 -14.70 16.36 -25.62
N TYR A 367 -14.73 15.22 -26.30
CA TYR A 367 -14.93 13.91 -25.67
C TYR A 367 -13.90 12.91 -26.18
N LEU A 368 -13.31 12.15 -25.27
CA LEU A 368 -12.44 11.02 -25.59
C LEU A 368 -12.76 9.84 -24.68
N GLN A 369 -13.05 8.68 -25.26
CA GLN A 369 -13.08 7.42 -24.51
C GLN A 369 -11.72 6.71 -24.57
N LEU A 370 -11.22 6.32 -23.41
CA LEU A 370 -10.10 5.39 -23.24
C LEU A 370 -10.61 4.13 -22.54
N PRO A 371 -10.93 3.04 -23.29
CA PRO A 371 -11.45 1.83 -22.68
C PRO A 371 -10.36 1.15 -21.86
N VAL A 372 -10.43 1.31 -20.54
CA VAL A 372 -9.52 0.67 -19.57
C VAL A 372 -10.35 -0.21 -18.65
N GLU A 373 -10.02 -1.50 -18.58
CA GLU A 373 -10.61 -2.41 -17.61
C GLU A 373 -10.13 -2.06 -16.20
N GLU A 374 -11.06 -2.03 -15.24
CA GLU A 374 -10.70 -1.93 -13.83
C GLU A 374 -9.85 -3.15 -13.41
N GLY A 375 -8.61 -2.90 -13.00
CA GLY A 375 -7.77 -3.91 -12.36
C GLY A 375 -6.75 -4.64 -13.23
N THR A 376 -6.58 -4.32 -14.52
CA THR A 376 -5.54 -4.93 -15.37
C THR A 376 -4.72 -3.87 -16.13
N ARG A 377 -3.42 -4.16 -16.33
CA ARG A 377 -2.54 -3.28 -17.12
C ARG A 377 -3.11 -3.16 -18.54
N PRO A 378 -3.16 -1.96 -19.15
CA PRO A 378 -3.67 -1.82 -20.51
C PRO A 378 -2.83 -2.66 -21.47
N VAL A 379 -3.50 -3.52 -22.24
CA VAL A 379 -2.91 -4.21 -23.39
C VAL A 379 -2.71 -3.17 -24.47
N SER A 380 -1.45 -2.97 -24.86
CA SER A 380 -1.04 -2.05 -25.92
C SER A 380 -1.74 -2.39 -27.23
N GLY A 381 -2.71 -1.56 -27.63
CA GLY A 381 -3.46 -1.75 -28.86
C GLY A 381 -4.37 -0.57 -29.20
N CYS A 382 -3.82 0.65 -29.26
CA CYS A 382 -4.50 1.75 -29.96
C CYS A 382 -3.68 2.18 -31.18
N ARG A 383 -4.25 1.95 -32.36
CA ARG A 383 -3.79 2.55 -33.61
C ARG A 383 -4.10 4.04 -33.54
N VAL A 384 -3.05 4.86 -33.60
CA VAL A 384 -3.19 6.30 -33.83
C VAL A 384 -3.58 6.48 -35.30
N GLY A 385 -4.84 6.81 -35.55
CA GLY A 385 -5.27 7.41 -36.81
C GLY A 385 -4.80 8.85 -36.85
N GLY A 386 -4.00 9.21 -37.84
CA GLY A 386 -3.34 10.50 -37.95
C GLY A 386 -4.30 11.68 -38.08
N GLY A 387 -3.95 12.76 -37.39
CA GLY A 387 -4.60 14.07 -37.45
C GLY A 387 -4.01 14.91 -36.33
N GLY A 388 -2.95 15.66 -36.65
CA GLY A 388 -2.13 16.36 -35.66
C GLY A 388 -2.91 17.37 -34.84
N ALA A 389 -2.82 17.22 -33.53
CA ALA A 389 -2.81 18.31 -32.56
C ALA A 389 -1.95 17.83 -31.38
N VAL A 390 -0.89 18.60 -31.10
CA VAL A 390 0.03 18.40 -29.98
C VAL A 390 -0.59 19.12 -28.77
N PHE A 391 -0.78 18.40 -27.67
CA PHE A 391 -0.95 19.00 -26.34
C PHE A 391 0.40 19.03 -25.62
#